data_AF-A0A2N3QG39-F1
#
_entry.id   AF-A0A2N3QG39-F1
#
_cell.length_a   1.000
_cell.length_b   1.000
_cell.length_c   1.000
_cell.angle_alpha   90.00
_cell.angle_beta   90.00
_cell.angle_gamma   90.00
#
_symmetry.space_group_name_H-M   'P 1'
#
loop_
_entity.id
_entity.type
_entity.pdbx_description
1 polymer ?
#
loop_
_entity_poly.entity_id
_entity_poly.type
_entity_poly.pdbx_seq_one_letter_code
_entity_poly.pdbx_strand_id
1 'polypeptide(L)'
;MNHTIGKTMAVYTATGIGIAAFLAMAFSAVAGLAMGGETGTMLVKQFGVVLLCGIGYGAPAVVWTNDRLATWAKALIALVPGTLLYTAAAWWMGWIPRQYGASAVVWSIVAMLTCTAVISAICGFVFRGNVRKMNAQLKRRQARRDGR
;
A
#
# COMPACT_ATOMS: atom_id res chain seq x y z
N MET A 1 25.49 9.33 -5.51
CA MET A 1 24.38 9.76 -4.62
C MET A 1 24.28 8.78 -3.45
N ASN A 2 24.37 9.25 -2.20
CA ASN A 2 24.52 8.39 -1.04
C ASN A 2 23.30 7.46 -0.89
N HIS A 3 23.49 6.13 -0.95
CA HIS A 3 22.39 5.13 -0.99
C HIS A 3 21.43 5.21 0.22
N THR A 4 21.84 5.91 1.28
CA THR A 4 21.01 6.26 2.44
C THR A 4 20.02 7.39 2.17
N ILE A 5 20.43 8.43 1.43
CA ILE A 5 19.56 9.59 1.12
C ILE A 5 18.41 9.13 0.21
N GLY A 6 18.71 8.31 -0.81
CA GLY A 6 17.68 7.81 -1.73
C GLY A 6 16.59 6.98 -1.05
N LYS A 7 16.96 6.13 -0.07
CA LYS A 7 15.99 5.34 0.71
C LYS A 7 15.11 6.22 1.59
N THR A 8 15.72 7.19 2.28
CA THR A 8 14.98 8.13 3.14
C THR A 8 14.01 8.97 2.32
N MET A 9 14.46 9.51 1.18
CA MET A 9 13.60 10.24 0.24
C MET A 9 12.42 9.38 -0.23
N ALA A 10 12.67 8.13 -0.64
CA ALA A 10 11.61 7.24 -1.10
C ALA A 10 10.52 7.00 -0.04
N VAL A 11 10.88 6.86 1.24
CA VAL A 11 9.90 6.72 2.34
C VAL A 11 9.08 7.99 2.49
N TYR A 12 9.72 9.16 2.62
CA TYR A 12 8.99 10.41 2.82
C TYR A 12 8.13 10.79 1.61
N THR A 13 8.60 10.54 0.40
CA THR A 13 7.81 10.73 -0.82
C THR A 13 6.60 9.80 -0.85
N ALA A 14 6.77 8.50 -0.55
CA ALA A 14 5.64 7.56 -0.51
C ALA A 14 4.60 7.93 0.55
N THR A 15 5.05 8.32 1.75
CA THR A 15 4.15 8.80 2.82
C THR A 15 3.45 10.10 2.40
N GLY A 16 4.16 11.04 1.79
CA GLY A 16 3.59 12.30 1.29
C GLY A 16 2.54 12.07 0.20
N ILE A 17 2.79 11.17 -0.75
CA ILE A 17 1.82 10.76 -1.78
C ILE A 17 0.57 10.17 -1.11
N GLY A 18 0.73 9.30 -0.11
CA GLY A 18 -0.39 8.72 0.63
C GLY A 18 -1.25 9.78 1.32
N ILE A 19 -0.63 10.74 2.00
CA ILE A 19 -1.33 11.85 2.67
C ILE A 19 -2.05 12.74 1.64
N ALA A 20 -1.37 13.13 0.56
CA ALA A 20 -1.95 13.97 -0.48
C ALA A 20 -3.14 13.28 -1.17
N ALA A 21 -3.02 11.99 -1.50
CA ALA A 21 -4.09 11.20 -2.09
C ALA A 21 -5.30 11.10 -1.14
N PHE A 22 -5.05 10.87 0.16
CA PHE A 22 -6.12 10.84 1.16
C PHE A 22 -6.85 12.17 1.25
N LEU A 23 -6.13 13.29 1.35
CA LEU A 23 -6.73 14.63 1.42
C LEU A 23 -7.54 14.95 0.17
N ALA A 24 -7.00 14.63 -1.02
CA ALA A 24 -7.68 14.85 -2.28
C ALA A 24 -9.00 14.06 -2.35
N MET A 25 -8.98 12.76 -2.01
CA MET A 25 -10.19 11.94 -2.07
C MET A 25 -11.21 12.31 -0.98
N ALA A 26 -10.75 12.71 0.21
CA ALA A 26 -11.63 13.20 1.27
C ALA A 26 -12.34 14.50 0.82
N PHE A 27 -11.60 15.43 0.22
CA PHE A 27 -12.19 16.64 -0.35
C PHE A 27 -13.18 16.32 -1.48
N SER A 28 -12.81 15.42 -2.40
CA SER A 28 -13.71 14.97 -3.47
C SER A 28 -14.99 14.31 -2.93
N ALA A 29 -14.91 13.57 -1.83
CA ALA A 29 -16.10 12.99 -1.18
C ALA A 29 -17.00 14.09 -0.58
N VAL A 30 -16.44 15.07 0.12
CA VAL A 30 -17.20 16.21 0.68
C VAL A 30 -17.85 17.03 -0.43
N ALA A 31 -17.09 17.34 -1.50
CA ALA A 31 -17.63 18.00 -2.68
C ALA A 31 -18.75 17.16 -3.34
N GLY A 32 -18.59 15.84 -3.40
CA GLY A 32 -19.60 14.92 -3.90
C GLY A 32 -20.89 14.93 -3.08
N LEU A 33 -20.80 14.99 -1.75
CA LEU A 33 -21.96 15.16 -0.87
C LEU A 33 -22.67 16.49 -1.12
N ALA A 34 -21.92 17.56 -1.38
CA ALA A 34 -22.48 18.89 -1.64
C ALA A 34 -23.13 19.01 -3.04
N MET A 35 -22.54 18.38 -4.06
CA MET A 35 -23.08 18.40 -5.43
C MET A 35 -24.35 17.54 -5.57
N GLY A 36 -24.44 16.45 -4.81
CA GLY A 36 -25.51 15.46 -4.98
C GLY A 36 -25.45 14.74 -6.35
N GLY A 37 -26.53 14.04 -6.68
CA GLY A 37 -26.65 13.30 -7.94
C GLY A 37 -25.74 12.07 -8.04
N GLU A 38 -25.70 11.50 -9.25
CA GLU A 38 -24.99 10.25 -9.54
C GLU A 38 -23.47 10.40 -9.42
N THR A 39 -22.93 11.52 -9.94
CA THR A 39 -21.50 11.86 -9.84
C THR A 39 -21.06 12.06 -8.39
N GLY A 40 -21.84 12.78 -7.58
CA GLY A 40 -21.54 12.99 -6.17
C GLY A 40 -21.54 11.69 -5.38
N THR A 41 -22.55 10.84 -5.61
CA THR A 41 -22.64 9.50 -5.01
C THR A 41 -21.44 8.63 -5.38
N MET A 42 -20.97 8.70 -6.62
CA MET A 42 -19.81 7.95 -7.10
C MET A 42 -18.52 8.39 -6.38
N LEU A 43 -18.30 9.69 -6.19
CA LEU A 43 -17.13 10.20 -5.46
C LEU A 43 -17.08 9.73 -4.01
N VAL A 44 -18.23 9.77 -3.31
CA VAL A 44 -18.35 9.30 -1.93
C VAL A 44 -18.10 7.79 -1.83
N LYS A 45 -18.70 7.01 -2.74
CA LYS A 45 -18.47 5.56 -2.82
C LYS A 45 -17.01 5.23 -3.08
N GLN A 46 -16.36 5.94 -4.01
CA GLN A 46 -14.93 5.77 -4.29
C GLN A 46 -14.06 5.99 -3.05
N PHE A 47 -14.32 7.05 -2.29
CA PHE A 47 -13.58 7.31 -1.06
C PHE A 47 -13.75 6.17 -0.04
N GLY A 48 -14.99 5.73 0.21
CA GLY A 48 -15.24 4.60 1.11
C GLY A 48 -14.55 3.31 0.68
N VAL A 49 -14.56 3.00 -0.61
CA VAL A 49 -13.90 1.82 -1.17
C VAL A 49 -12.37 1.89 -1.01
N VAL A 50 -11.76 3.06 -1.25
CA VAL A 50 -10.31 3.23 -1.08
C VAL A 50 -9.90 3.12 0.39
N LEU A 51 -10.71 3.59 1.34
CA LEU A 51 -10.47 3.37 2.77
C LEU A 51 -10.49 1.88 3.13
N LEU A 52 -11.50 1.15 2.65
CA LEU A 52 -11.58 -0.30 2.86
C LEU A 52 -10.36 -1.01 2.27
N CYS A 53 -9.93 -0.64 1.06
CA CYS A 53 -8.71 -1.16 0.46
C CYS A 53 -7.48 -0.85 1.31
N GLY A 54 -7.35 0.38 1.82
CA GLY A 54 -6.27 0.78 2.74
C GLY A 54 -6.21 -0.09 4.00
N ILE A 55 -7.36 -0.41 4.59
CA ILE A 55 -7.45 -1.35 5.74
C ILE A 55 -7.06 -2.76 5.30
N GLY A 56 -7.52 -3.22 4.14
CA GLY A 56 -7.21 -4.54 3.60
C GLY A 56 -5.72 -4.78 3.36
N TYR A 57 -4.96 -3.73 3.00
CA TYR A 57 -3.50 -3.79 2.91
C TYR A 57 -2.81 -3.54 4.26
N GLY A 58 -3.37 -2.66 5.11
CA GLY A 58 -2.76 -2.23 6.38
C GLY A 58 -2.89 -3.25 7.52
N ALA A 59 -4.06 -3.85 7.71
CA ALA A 59 -4.32 -4.75 8.83
C ALA A 59 -3.46 -6.04 8.76
N PRO A 60 -3.33 -6.74 7.61
CA PRO A 60 -2.48 -7.92 7.53
C PRO A 60 -0.98 -7.60 7.65
N ALA A 61 -0.57 -6.34 7.46
CA ALA A 61 0.80 -5.91 7.64
C ALA A 61 1.30 -6.05 9.10
N VAL A 62 0.40 -6.25 10.07
CA VAL A 62 0.79 -6.61 11.45
C VAL A 62 1.68 -7.86 11.49
N VAL A 63 1.58 -8.76 10.50
CA VAL A 63 2.42 -9.96 10.38
C VAL A 63 3.93 -9.65 10.32
N TRP A 64 4.30 -8.42 9.92
CA TRP A 64 5.70 -7.99 9.91
C TRP A 64 6.33 -8.00 11.31
N THR A 65 5.53 -7.79 12.35
CA THR A 65 5.95 -7.84 13.76
C THR A 65 6.30 -9.23 14.26
N ASN A 66 5.88 -10.29 13.56
CA ASN A 66 6.08 -11.66 14.03
C ASN A 66 7.43 -12.20 13.56
N ASP A 67 8.42 -12.31 14.45
CA ASP A 67 9.77 -12.78 14.08
C ASP A 67 9.85 -14.27 13.67
N ARG A 68 8.80 -15.06 13.90
CA ARG A 68 8.77 -16.50 13.59
C ARG A 68 8.48 -16.81 12.12
N LEU A 69 7.91 -15.87 11.36
CA LEU A 69 7.56 -16.10 9.95
C LEU A 69 8.68 -15.71 8.98
N ALA A 70 8.87 -16.55 7.97
CA ALA A 70 9.76 -16.24 6.84
C ALA A 70 9.30 -14.97 6.11
N THR A 71 10.27 -14.19 5.61
CA THR A 71 10.01 -12.90 4.95
C THR A 71 9.07 -13.00 3.75
N TRP A 72 9.14 -14.09 2.99
CA TRP A 72 8.25 -14.33 1.85
C TRP A 72 6.80 -14.63 2.31
N ALA A 73 6.63 -15.37 3.41
CA ALA A 73 5.31 -15.67 3.98
C ALA A 73 4.65 -14.40 4.54
N LYS A 74 5.43 -13.54 5.21
CA LYS A 74 4.97 -12.20 5.64
C LYS A 74 4.51 -11.36 4.46
N ALA A 75 5.27 -11.36 3.36
CA ALA A 75 4.92 -10.61 2.15
C ALA A 75 3.61 -11.11 1.54
N LEU A 76 3.41 -12.43 1.43
CA LEU A 76 2.16 -13.00 0.92
C LEU A 76 0.95 -12.64 1.80
N ILE A 77 1.09 -12.81 3.12
CA ILE A 77 0.00 -12.49 4.06
C ILE A 77 -0.33 -10.99 4.04
N ALA A 78 0.66 -10.12 3.84
CA ALA A 78 0.45 -8.68 3.72
C ALA A 78 -0.20 -8.26 2.38
N LEU A 79 0.10 -8.97 1.28
CA LEU A 79 -0.29 -8.57 -0.07
C LEU A 79 -1.59 -9.20 -0.55
N VAL A 80 -1.79 -10.49 -0.27
CA VAL A 80 -2.90 -11.26 -0.84
C VAL A 80 -4.27 -10.71 -0.39
N PRO A 81 -4.53 -10.44 0.90
CA PRO A 81 -5.85 -9.96 1.32
C PRO A 81 -6.20 -8.61 0.71
N GLY A 82 -5.25 -7.65 0.71
CA GLY A 82 -5.44 -6.34 0.11
C GLY A 82 -5.66 -6.40 -1.40
N THR A 83 -4.95 -7.30 -2.10
CA THR A 83 -5.09 -7.48 -3.55
C THR A 83 -6.44 -8.09 -3.92
N LEU A 84 -6.89 -9.09 -3.18
CA LEU A 84 -8.21 -9.69 -3.37
C LEU A 84 -9.33 -8.67 -3.12
N LEU A 85 -9.22 -7.92 -2.01
CA LEU A 85 -10.19 -6.87 -1.67
C LEU A 85 -10.24 -5.78 -2.74
N TYR A 86 -9.08 -5.30 -3.20
CA TYR A 86 -8.98 -4.28 -4.24
C TYR A 86 -9.56 -4.77 -5.57
N THR A 87 -9.29 -6.03 -5.95
CA THR A 87 -9.83 -6.60 -7.18
C THR A 87 -11.35 -6.72 -7.13
N ALA A 88 -11.91 -7.19 -6.01
CA ALA A 88 -13.36 -7.27 -5.81
C ALA A 88 -14.01 -5.87 -5.81
N ALA A 89 -13.38 -4.91 -5.14
CA ALA A 89 -13.80 -3.52 -5.13
C ALA A 89 -13.78 -2.88 -6.52
N ALA A 90 -12.71 -3.09 -7.29
CA ALA A 90 -12.58 -2.60 -8.67
C ALA A 90 -13.64 -3.19 -9.60
N TRP A 91 -13.99 -4.47 -9.38
CA TRP A 91 -15.08 -5.12 -10.10
C TRP A 91 -16.43 -4.49 -9.78
N TRP A 92 -16.72 -4.26 -8.51
CA TRP A 92 -17.99 -3.68 -8.05
C TRP A 92 -18.15 -2.20 -8.47
N MET A 93 -17.08 -1.43 -8.39
CA MET A 93 -17.04 -0.02 -8.82
C MET A 93 -17.03 0.16 -10.34
N GLY A 94 -16.86 -0.93 -11.10
CA GLY A 94 -16.78 -0.86 -12.56
C GLY A 94 -15.50 -0.22 -13.10
N TRP A 95 -14.43 -0.15 -12.31
CA TRP A 95 -13.12 0.33 -12.78
C TRP A 95 -12.53 -0.60 -13.83
N ILE A 96 -12.93 -1.87 -13.82
CA ILE A 96 -12.52 -2.85 -14.82
C ILE A 96 -13.35 -2.64 -16.10
N PRO A 97 -12.72 -2.34 -17.24
CA PRO A 97 -13.37 -2.04 -18.51
C PRO A 97 -13.98 -3.30 -19.16
N ARG A 98 -15.08 -3.79 -18.60
CA ARG A 98 -15.81 -4.99 -19.07
C ARG A 98 -16.42 -4.84 -20.45
N GLN A 99 -16.76 -3.61 -20.83
CA GLN A 99 -17.38 -3.26 -22.11
C GLN A 99 -16.44 -3.35 -23.33
N TYR A 100 -15.12 -3.42 -23.11
CA TYR A 100 -14.11 -3.47 -24.17
C TYR A 100 -13.61 -4.90 -24.47
N GLY A 101 -14.32 -5.92 -23.97
CA GLY A 101 -14.01 -7.34 -24.23
C GLY A 101 -13.14 -8.00 -23.17
N ALA A 102 -13.04 -9.34 -23.24
CA ALA A 102 -12.33 -10.17 -22.25
C ALA A 102 -10.83 -9.85 -22.15
N SER A 103 -10.20 -9.44 -23.26
CA SER A 103 -8.79 -9.04 -23.29
C SER A 103 -8.51 -7.80 -22.43
N ALA A 104 -9.40 -6.79 -22.47
CA ALA A 104 -9.25 -5.57 -21.67
C ALA A 104 -9.35 -5.86 -20.16
N VAL A 105 -10.23 -6.80 -19.78
CA VAL A 105 -10.36 -7.27 -18.39
C VAL A 105 -9.07 -7.95 -17.91
N VAL A 106 -8.54 -8.88 -18.71
CA VAL A 106 -7.30 -9.60 -18.37
C VAL A 106 -6.13 -8.62 -18.24
N TRP A 107 -5.94 -7.71 -19.20
CA TRP A 107 -4.86 -6.72 -19.14
C TRP A 107 -4.99 -5.78 -17.94
N SER A 108 -6.21 -5.40 -17.56
CA SER A 108 -6.44 -4.56 -16.37
C SER A 108 -6.03 -5.27 -15.08
N ILE A 109 -6.39 -6.55 -14.95
CA ILE A 109 -6.00 -7.37 -13.79
C ILE A 109 -4.48 -7.58 -13.75
N VAL A 110 -3.86 -7.90 -14.90
CA VAL A 110 -2.40 -8.06 -15.01
C VAL A 110 -1.68 -6.76 -14.63
N ALA A 111 -2.16 -5.61 -15.11
CA ALA A 111 -1.60 -4.31 -14.77
C ALA A 111 -1.71 -4.01 -13.27
N MET A 112 -2.88 -4.27 -12.65
CA MET A 112 -3.07 -4.12 -11.20
C MET A 112 -2.09 -5.00 -10.41
N LEU A 113 -2.00 -6.29 -10.73
CA LEU A 113 -1.08 -7.21 -10.04
C LEU A 113 0.37 -6.78 -10.21
N THR A 114 0.75 -6.33 -11.41
CA THR A 114 2.10 -5.84 -11.70
C THR A 114 2.43 -4.60 -10.88
N CYS A 115 1.54 -3.60 -10.85
CA CYS A 115 1.71 -2.40 -10.04
C CYS A 115 1.84 -2.73 -8.54
N THR A 116 0.97 -3.59 -8.02
CA THR A 116 1.01 -4.03 -6.62
C THR A 116 2.32 -4.74 -6.29
N ALA A 117 2.81 -5.61 -7.17
CA ALA A 117 4.09 -6.30 -7.01
C ALA A 117 5.27 -5.33 -7.04
N VAL A 118 5.30 -4.37 -7.97
CA VAL A 118 6.36 -3.37 -8.10
C VAL A 118 6.42 -2.46 -6.88
N ILE A 119 5.28 -1.89 -6.45
CA ILE A 119 5.20 -1.03 -5.27
C ILE A 119 5.68 -1.80 -4.03
N SER A 120 5.24 -3.06 -3.89
CA SER A 120 5.64 -3.90 -2.76
C SER A 120 7.10 -4.29 -2.79
N ALA A 121 7.69 -4.51 -3.97
CA ALA A 121 9.12 -4.76 -4.12
C ALA A 121 9.94 -3.53 -3.72
N ILE A 122 9.52 -2.33 -4.14
CA ILE A 122 10.16 -1.06 -3.78
C ILE A 122 10.09 -0.87 -2.26
N CYS A 123 8.90 -0.96 -1.67
CA CYS A 123 8.71 -0.85 -0.22
C CYS A 123 9.56 -1.91 0.51
N GLY A 124 9.50 -3.18 0.09
CA GLY A 124 10.27 -4.28 0.69
C GLY A 124 11.79 -4.08 0.59
N PHE A 125 12.30 -3.49 -0.48
CA PHE A 125 13.73 -3.16 -0.62
C PHE A 125 14.17 -2.01 0.30
N VAL A 126 13.32 -1.00 0.44
CA VAL A 126 13.55 0.15 1.32
C VAL A 126 13.49 -0.28 2.79
N PHE A 127 12.44 -1.01 3.21
CA PHE A 127 12.27 -1.47 4.58
C PHE A 127 13.35 -2.46 5.03
N ARG A 128 13.81 -3.38 4.17
CA ARG A 128 14.94 -4.28 4.48
C ARG A 128 16.23 -3.53 4.80
N GLY A 129 16.43 -2.34 4.22
CA GLY A 129 17.56 -1.47 4.56
C GLY A 129 17.47 -0.89 5.98
N ASN A 130 16.26 -0.54 6.42
CA ASN A 130 16.02 0.08 7.72
C ASN A 130 16.15 -0.93 8.86
N VAL A 131 15.63 -2.16 8.70
CA VAL A 131 15.74 -3.23 9.70
C VAL A 131 17.19 -3.61 9.97
N ARG A 132 18.03 -3.69 8.93
CA ARG A 132 19.48 -3.98 9.08
C ARG A 132 20.20 -2.89 9.88
N LYS A 133 19.88 -1.61 9.64
CA LYS A 133 20.45 -0.49 10.40
C LYS A 133 19.99 -0.50 11.85
N MET A 134 18.72 -0.76 12.10
CA MET A 134 18.14 -0.80 13.44
C MET A 134 18.72 -1.96 14.27
N ASN A 135 18.84 -3.16 13.68
CA ASN A 135 19.47 -4.32 14.33
C ASN A 135 20.97 -4.09 14.60
N ALA A 136 21.67 -3.39 13.70
CA ALA A 136 23.06 -3.00 13.94
C ALA A 136 23.19 -1.99 15.10
N GLN A 137 22.26 -1.05 15.21
CA GLN A 137 22.23 -0.11 16.34
C GLN A 137 21.85 -0.79 17.66
N LEU A 138 20.93 -1.75 17.66
CA LEU A 138 20.59 -2.56 18.83
C LEU A 138 21.79 -3.39 19.30
N LYS A 139 22.49 -4.08 18.40
CA LYS A 139 23.72 -4.81 18.73
C LYS A 139 24.81 -3.90 19.31
N ARG A 140 24.97 -2.69 18.76
CA ARG A 140 25.92 -1.69 19.30
C ARG A 140 25.51 -1.19 20.68
N ARG A 141 24.21 -1.00 20.94
CA ARG A 141 23.68 -0.61 22.26
C ARG A 141 23.83 -1.73 23.29
N GLN A 142 23.59 -2.99 22.90
CA GLN A 142 23.81 -4.16 23.75
C GLN A 142 25.30 -4.34 24.08
N ALA A 143 26.20 -4.29 23.08
CA ALA A 143 27.64 -4.39 23.30
C ALA A 143 28.20 -3.25 24.21
N ARG A 144 27.62 -2.04 24.15
CA ARG A 144 27.97 -0.94 25.06
C ARG A 144 27.45 -1.14 26.50
N ARG A 145 26.40 -1.94 26.67
CA ARG A 145 25.77 -2.24 27.96
C ARG A 145 26.45 -3.42 28.64
N ASP A 146 26.96 -4.38 27.86
CA ASP A 146 27.67 -5.58 28.35
C ASP A 146 29.18 -5.34 28.55
N GLY A 147 29.74 -4.26 27.98
CA GLY A 147 31.13 -3.82 28.17
C GLY A 147 31.32 -2.77 29.27
N ARG A 148 30.32 -2.59 30.14
CA ARG A 148 30.37 -1.87 31.42
C ARG A 148 30.06 -2.88 32.52
#